data_AF-A0A920BKC1-F1
#
_entry.id   AF-A0A920BKC1-F1
#
_cell.length_a   1.000
_cell.length_b   1.000
_cell.length_c   1.000
_cell.angle_alpha   90.00
_cell.angle_beta   90.00
_cell.angle_gamma   90.00
#
_symmetry.space_group_name_H-M   'P 1'
#
loop_
_entity.id
_entity.type
_entity.pdbx_description
1 polymer ?
#
loop_
_entity_poly.entity_id
_entity_poly.type
_entity_poly.pdbx_seq_one_letter_code
_entity_poly.pdbx_strand_id
1 'polypeptide(L)'
;MHVNPKNNDVVPAVTAVIDGQLRLGLEESEYERIFTATNKVSVRDLSVAIGKGLDVGVTTVSASLAIADAAGEKVFCTGGIGGVHRGAHITGI
;
A
#
# COMPACT_ATOMS: atom_id res chain seq x y z
N MET A 1 -6.15 9.22 5.35
CA MET A 1 -5.68 9.36 6.75
C MET A 1 -4.33 10.07 6.70
N HIS A 2 -4.33 11.40 6.78
CA HIS A 2 -3.16 12.15 7.24
C HIS A 2 -3.51 12.48 8.69
N VAL A 3 -2.88 11.80 9.64
CA VAL A 3 -3.33 11.86 11.04
C VAL A 3 -2.79 13.15 11.66
N ASN A 4 -3.70 14.03 12.10
CA ASN A 4 -3.35 15.15 12.95
C ASN A 4 -2.92 14.57 14.32
N PRO A 5 -1.71 14.84 14.84
CA PRO A 5 -1.07 14.09 15.93
C PRO A 5 -1.69 14.33 17.33
N LYS A 6 -3.02 14.45 17.43
CA LYS A 6 -3.69 14.80 18.69
C LYS A 6 -3.82 13.63 19.69
N ASN A 7 -3.51 12.39 19.30
CA ASN A 7 -3.42 11.24 20.21
C ASN A 7 -2.10 10.49 19.97
N ASN A 8 -1.17 10.61 20.92
CA ASN A 8 0.27 10.39 20.78
C ASN A 8 0.79 8.95 20.92
N ASP A 9 -0.05 7.91 20.85
CA ASP A 9 0.40 6.55 21.17
C ASP A 9 0.70 5.66 19.94
N VAL A 10 0.53 6.18 18.72
CA VAL A 10 0.76 5.40 17.49
C VAL A 10 1.42 6.25 16.42
N VAL A 11 2.45 5.71 15.76
CA VAL A 11 3.08 6.32 14.58
C VAL A 11 2.43 5.74 13.32
N PRO A 12 1.74 6.55 12.49
CA PRO A 12 1.16 6.08 11.24
C PRO A 12 2.25 5.83 10.19
N ALA A 13 2.17 4.70 9.49
CA ALA A 13 3.08 4.36 8.40
C ALA A 13 2.29 3.97 7.14
N VAL A 14 2.35 4.81 6.10
CA VAL A 14 1.73 4.52 4.81
C VAL A 14 2.65 3.64 3.99
N THR A 15 2.12 2.59 3.36
CA THR A 15 2.90 1.73 2.47
C THR A 15 2.81 2.19 1.03
N ALA A 16 3.90 2.05 0.27
CA ALA A 16 3.97 2.38 -1.14
C ALA A 16 5.11 1.62 -1.86
N VAL A 17 5.16 1.77 -3.18
CA VAL A 17 6.40 1.57 -3.96
C VAL A 17 6.79 2.92 -4.56
N ILE A 18 8.01 3.37 -4.32
CA ILE A 18 8.54 4.63 -4.87
C ILE A 18 9.94 4.37 -5.40
N ASP A 19 10.18 4.70 -6.67
CA ASP A 19 11.45 4.49 -7.37
C ASP A 19 11.95 3.03 -7.26
N GLY A 20 11.01 2.08 -7.38
CA GLY A 20 11.26 0.64 -7.21
C GLY A 20 11.55 0.19 -5.77
N GLN A 21 11.45 1.07 -4.77
CA GLN A 21 11.68 0.73 -3.37
C GLN A 21 10.37 0.59 -2.61
N LEU A 22 10.28 -0.44 -1.77
CA LEU A 22 9.17 -0.61 -0.84
C LEU A 22 9.27 0.44 0.27
N ARG A 23 8.15 1.10 0.58
CA ARG A 23 8.06 2.10 1.66
C ARG A 23 7.09 1.62 2.73
N LEU A 24 7.43 1.89 3.98
CA LEU A 24 6.58 1.79 5.16
C LEU A 24 6.81 3.06 5.99
N GLY A 25 5.93 4.05 5.79
CA GLY A 25 6.21 5.44 6.14
C GLY A 25 6.65 6.23 4.89
N LEU A 26 6.22 7.49 4.83
CA LEU A 26 6.48 8.40 3.73
C LEU A 26 7.05 9.71 4.26
N GLU A 27 7.96 10.28 3.50
CA GLU A 27 8.41 11.66 3.71
C GLU A 27 7.35 12.65 3.22
N GLU A 28 7.38 13.88 3.75
CA GLU A 28 6.40 14.92 3.39
C GLU A 28 6.39 15.20 1.87
N SER A 29 7.56 15.17 1.24
CA SER A 29 7.75 15.37 -0.21
C SER A 29 7.16 14.25 -1.07
N GLU A 30 6.86 13.09 -0.48
CA GLU A 30 6.41 11.90 -1.21
C GLU A 30 4.89 11.79 -1.28
N TYR A 31 4.15 12.50 -0.43
CA TYR A 31 2.69 12.44 -0.40
C TYR A 31 2.05 12.87 -1.72
N GLU A 32 2.56 13.93 -2.36
CA GLU A 32 1.99 14.42 -3.62
C GLU A 32 2.14 13.40 -4.76
N ARG A 33 3.29 12.71 -4.80
CA ARG A 33 3.54 11.61 -5.74
C ARG A 33 2.53 10.49 -5.56
N ILE A 34 2.21 10.15 -4.32
CA ILE A 34 1.24 9.09 -3.98
C ILE A 34 -0.20 9.50 -4.30
N PHE A 35 -0.60 10.74 -3.98
CA PHE A 35 -1.96 11.21 -4.18
C PHE A 35 -2.34 11.34 -5.66
N THR A 36 -1.35 11.53 -6.53
CA THR A 36 -1.54 11.62 -7.98
C THR A 36 -1.29 10.30 -8.72
N ALA A 37 -0.71 9.30 -8.04
CA ALA A 37 -0.39 8.01 -8.65
C ALA A 37 -1.62 7.14 -8.92
N THR A 38 -1.61 6.47 -10.07
CA THR A 38 -2.70 5.59 -10.53
C THR A 38 -2.29 4.11 -10.61
N ASN A 39 -0.99 3.82 -10.53
CA ASN A 39 -0.48 2.45 -10.56
C ASN A 39 -0.86 1.72 -9.28
N LYS A 40 -1.87 0.86 -9.35
CA LYS A 40 -2.33 0.05 -8.22
C LYS A 40 -1.50 -1.24 -8.13
N VAL A 41 -0.82 -1.43 -7.00
CA VAL A 41 0.15 -2.53 -6.79
C VAL A 41 -0.40 -3.53 -5.77
N SER A 42 -0.72 -4.73 -6.22
CA SER A 42 -1.05 -5.89 -5.37
C SER A 42 0.22 -6.68 -5.02
N VAL A 43 0.14 -7.62 -4.07
CA VAL A 43 1.29 -8.43 -3.64
C VAL A 43 2.01 -9.12 -4.81
N ARG A 44 1.26 -9.61 -5.81
CA ARG A 44 1.82 -10.26 -7.01
C ARG A 44 2.59 -9.30 -7.93
N ASP A 45 2.33 -8.00 -7.82
CA ASP A 45 2.90 -6.96 -8.67
C ASP A 45 4.20 -6.40 -8.05
N LEU A 46 4.47 -6.65 -6.76
CA LEU A 46 5.60 -6.08 -6.02
C LEU A 46 6.95 -6.39 -6.67
N SER A 47 7.19 -7.65 -7.04
CA SER A 47 8.47 -8.05 -7.66
C SER A 47 8.70 -7.34 -8.99
N VAL A 48 7.64 -7.16 -9.79
CA VAL A 48 7.70 -6.44 -11.07
C VAL A 48 7.91 -4.95 -10.84
N ALA A 49 7.21 -4.36 -9.86
CA ALA A 49 7.35 -2.95 -9.51
C ALA A 49 8.76 -2.61 -9.04
N ILE A 50 9.36 -3.46 -8.20
CA ILE A 50 10.75 -3.33 -7.74
C ILE A 50 11.71 -3.53 -8.92
N GLY A 51 11.59 -4.65 -9.63
CA GLY A 51 12.54 -5.02 -10.70
C GLY A 51 12.54 -4.04 -11.89
N LYS A 52 11.44 -3.34 -12.13
CA LYS A 52 11.34 -2.30 -13.17
C LYS A 52 11.66 -0.90 -12.69
N GLY A 53 11.90 -0.69 -11.40
CA GLY A 53 12.07 0.67 -10.86
C GLY A 53 10.82 1.51 -11.03
N LEU A 54 9.63 0.96 -10.70
CA LEU A 54 8.37 1.70 -10.82
C LEU A 54 8.46 3.03 -10.07
N ASP A 55 8.22 4.13 -10.79
CA ASP A 55 8.29 5.50 -10.28
C ASP A 55 7.44 5.68 -9.02
N VAL A 56 6.12 5.44 -9.12
CA VAL A 56 5.21 5.47 -7.97
C VAL A 56 4.11 4.42 -8.13
N GLY A 57 3.87 3.66 -7.06
CA GLY A 57 2.81 2.67 -6.96
C GLY A 57 2.06 2.76 -5.62
N VAL A 58 0.73 2.83 -5.70
CA VAL A 58 -0.17 2.78 -4.53
C VAL A 58 -0.51 1.34 -4.20
N THR A 59 -0.14 0.90 -3.00
CA THR A 59 -0.31 -0.49 -2.59
C THR A 59 -1.76 -0.78 -2.22
N THR A 60 -2.29 -1.90 -2.69
CA THR A 60 -3.56 -2.45 -2.19
C THR A 60 -3.36 -3.09 -0.81
N VAL A 61 -4.46 -3.48 -0.16
CA VAL A 61 -4.43 -4.20 1.13
C VAL A 61 -3.47 -5.41 1.11
N SER A 62 -3.46 -6.20 0.03
CA SER A 62 -2.59 -7.39 -0.03
C SER A 62 -1.11 -7.03 -0.06
N ALA A 63 -0.72 -5.99 -0.81
CA ALA A 63 0.65 -5.50 -0.84
C ALA A 63 1.05 -4.82 0.48
N SER A 64 0.16 -3.98 1.04
CA SER A 64 0.40 -3.30 2.31
C SER A 64 0.67 -4.30 3.44
N LEU A 65 -0.13 -5.36 3.54
CA LEU A 65 0.06 -6.40 4.55
C LEU A 65 1.39 -7.14 4.37
N ALA A 66 1.80 -7.42 3.13
CA ALA A 66 3.08 -8.08 2.85
C ALA A 66 4.28 -7.19 3.28
N ILE A 67 4.21 -5.88 3.02
CA ILE A 67 5.24 -4.92 3.43
C ILE A 67 5.27 -4.79 4.97
N ALA A 68 4.09 -4.65 5.59
CA ALA A 68 3.96 -4.53 7.04
C ALA A 68 4.48 -5.78 7.77
N ASP A 69 4.09 -6.98 7.32
CA ASP A 69 4.56 -8.24 7.90
C ASP A 69 6.07 -8.41 7.76
N ALA A 70 6.64 -8.06 6.59
CA ALA A 70 8.09 -8.08 6.36
C ALA A 70 8.85 -7.11 7.29
N ALA A 71 8.21 -6.01 7.70
CA ALA A 71 8.76 -5.07 8.69
C ALA A 71 8.47 -5.46 10.15
N GLY A 72 7.71 -6.53 10.38
CA GLY A 72 7.36 -7.02 11.72
C GLY A 72 6.13 -6.37 12.34
N GLU A 73 5.42 -5.51 11.61
CA GLU A 73 4.22 -4.83 12.10
C GLU A 73 3.05 -5.79 12.29
N LYS A 74 2.28 -5.58 13.36
CA LYS A 74 1.18 -6.48 13.76
C LYS A 74 -0.21 -5.89 13.60
N VAL A 75 -0.29 -4.58 13.31
CA VAL A 75 -1.55 -3.86 13.15
C VAL A 75 -1.54 -3.12 11.82
N PHE A 76 -2.60 -3.31 11.04
CA PHE A 76 -2.82 -2.62 9.77
C PHE A 76 -4.26 -2.13 9.71
N CYS A 77 -4.45 -0.87 9.31
CA CYS A 77 -5.75 -0.22 9.22
C CYS A 77 -6.08 0.14 7.77
N THR A 78 -7.30 -0.16 7.33
CA THR A 78 -7.82 0.20 5.99
C THR A 78 -9.31 0.50 6.10
N GLY A 79 -9.86 1.22 5.11
CA GLY A 79 -11.30 1.47 5.03
C GLY A 79 -12.12 0.21 4.68
N GLY A 80 -11.52 -0.73 3.95
CA GLY A 80 -12.17 -1.99 3.56
C GLY A 80 -11.18 -2.95 2.90
N ILE A 81 -11.50 -4.24 2.94
CA ILE A 81 -10.72 -5.29 2.31
C ILE A 81 -11.30 -5.69 0.95
N GLY A 82 -10.48 -6.31 0.11
CA GLY A 82 -10.98 -7.01 -1.07
C GLY A 82 -11.77 -8.26 -0.68
N GLY A 83 -12.49 -8.84 -1.63
CA GLY A 83 -13.28 -10.04 -1.41
C GLY A 83 -13.78 -10.63 -2.73
N VAL A 84 -14.57 -11.70 -2.63
CA VAL A 84 -15.20 -12.33 -3.79
C VAL A 84 -16.16 -11.35 -4.46
N HIS A 85 -16.02 -11.16 -5.77
CA HIS A 85 -16.90 -10.28 -6.52
C HIS A 85 -18.31 -10.89 -6.63
N ARG A 86 -19.32 -10.03 -6.75
CA ARG A 86 -20.67 -10.47 -7.09
C ARG A 86 -20.65 -11.09 -8.49
N GLY A 87 -21.18 -12.31 -8.62
CA GLY A 87 -21.14 -13.04 -9.90
C GLY A 87 -19.83 -13.80 -10.16
N ALA A 88 -18.93 -13.91 -9.18
CA ALA A 88 -17.66 -14.65 -9.32
C ALA A 88 -17.82 -16.09 -9.84
N HIS A 89 -18.94 -16.75 -9.54
CA HIS A 89 -19.26 -18.08 -10.06
C HIS A 89 -19.43 -18.13 -11.60
N ILE A 90 -19.63 -16.98 -12.24
CA ILE A 90 -19.75 -16.81 -13.69
C ILE A 90 -18.45 -16.25 -14.26
N THR A 91 -17.90 -15.21 -13.62
CA THR A 91 -16.75 -14.45 -14.14
C THR A 91 -15.40 -15.10 -13.82
N GLY A 92 -15.32 -16.00 -12.83
CA GLY A 92 -14.07 -16.61 -12.38
C GLY A 92 -13.11 -15.65 -11.67
N ILE A 93 -13.57 -14.43 -11.37
CA ILE A 93 -12.88 -13.36 -10.62
C ILE A 93 -13.79 -12.81 -9.53
#